data_AF-A0A524DYP8-F1
#
_entry.id   AF-A0A524DYP8-F1
#
_cell.length_a   1.000
_cell.length_b   1.000
_cell.length_c   1.000
_cell.angle_alpha   90.00
_cell.angle_beta   90.00
_cell.angle_gamma   90.00
#
_symmetry.space_group_name_H-M   'P 1'
#
loop_
_entity.id
_entity.type
_entity.pdbx_description
1 polymer ?
#
loop_
_entity_poly.entity_id
_entity_poly.type
_entity_poly.pdbx_seq_one_letter_code
_entity_poly.pdbx_strand_id
1 'polypeptide(L)'
;MLETKVEEVYREGYETVTEDDPISEVIDKIKQVEPPALVVEDRNGDETGVLTRRWIKRSRLDPQETSVETLTRPIPSIQTTDEISEAARLMVESRIPLLSVFAGEALRGFISRDDVIRAAADNDWGQNLVSQVMTENPVRARSHDTIAHVLELFNTYGFSHAPVSENDELVGVLSIQDLIDIVYGERDRQEGRFGGTRDHGGAGERKGEKADLVHMSIKDAMSSPVIAARPDDTLEHAWKKMEEYDISSLVIMEDEHIAGIVTKRDLLEPIAQRGMEKRQMSVQFSVKSGIRMSEEEKAAMRREFESFVNRYRDVVGIGGLFVYLRMYGPVSKGDQLIQCRLQFRTANTQYYSSAEAWSAEEAYKLALDRLERQVVEHKETKLSEEQSRRHVENLLKGEL
;
A
#
# COMPACT_ATOMS: atom_id res chain seq x y z
N MET A 1 -0.37 -6.48 -20.07
CA MET A 1 0.76 -6.74 -19.14
C MET A 1 0.89 -5.58 -18.14
N LEU A 2 0.49 -5.57 -16.86
CA LEU A 2 -0.08 -6.48 -15.85
C LEU A 2 -1.62 -6.52 -15.94
N GLU A 3 -2.16 -7.18 -16.95
CA GLU A 3 -3.62 -7.32 -17.13
C GLU A 3 -4.15 -8.62 -16.51
N THR A 4 -3.27 -9.33 -15.80
CA THR A 4 -3.57 -10.57 -15.10
C THR A 4 -4.77 -10.34 -14.19
N LYS A 5 -5.79 -11.16 -14.41
CA LYS A 5 -7.01 -11.12 -13.62
C LYS A 5 -6.82 -11.80 -12.28
N VAL A 6 -7.58 -11.36 -11.29
CA VAL A 6 -7.57 -11.97 -9.96
C VAL A 6 -7.92 -13.46 -10.06
N GLU A 7 -8.85 -13.83 -10.96
CA GLU A 7 -9.25 -15.23 -11.19
C GLU A 7 -8.12 -16.18 -11.59
N GLU A 8 -7.01 -15.64 -12.14
CA GLU A 8 -5.85 -16.43 -12.57
C GLU A 8 -4.89 -16.75 -11.41
N VAL A 9 -5.02 -16.07 -10.26
CA VAL A 9 -3.97 -16.02 -9.22
C VAL A 9 -4.49 -16.34 -7.82
N TYR A 10 -5.76 -16.05 -7.52
CA TYR A 10 -6.31 -16.28 -6.17
C TYR A 10 -6.31 -17.77 -5.77
N ARG A 11 -6.41 -18.01 -4.46
CA ARG A 11 -6.47 -19.36 -3.87
C ARG A 11 -7.87 -19.58 -3.30
N GLU A 12 -8.45 -20.76 -3.51
CA GLU A 12 -9.82 -21.08 -3.04
C GLU A 12 -9.95 -21.13 -1.51
N GLY A 13 -8.85 -21.35 -0.79
CA GLY A 13 -8.82 -21.41 0.67
C GLY A 13 -7.65 -20.63 1.26
N TYR A 14 -7.78 -20.30 2.54
CA TYR A 14 -6.76 -19.65 3.33
C TYR A 14 -6.84 -20.13 4.78
N GLU A 15 -5.78 -19.91 5.55
CA GLU A 15 -5.75 -20.35 6.94
C GLU A 15 -6.69 -19.51 7.81
N THR A 16 -7.61 -20.16 8.53
CA THR A 16 -8.69 -19.48 9.28
C THR A 16 -8.61 -19.69 10.80
N VAL A 17 -9.25 -18.82 11.58
CA VAL A 17 -9.41 -18.91 13.04
C VAL A 17 -10.81 -18.43 13.44
N THR A 18 -11.31 -18.88 14.59
CA THR A 18 -12.62 -18.46 15.09
C THR A 18 -12.49 -17.15 15.84
N GLU A 19 -13.47 -16.26 15.72
CA GLU A 19 -13.47 -14.96 16.41
C GLU A 19 -13.47 -15.06 17.94
N ASP A 20 -14.01 -16.16 18.49
CA ASP A 20 -14.03 -16.45 19.92
C ASP A 20 -12.71 -17.01 20.46
N ASP A 21 -11.80 -17.47 19.58
CA ASP A 21 -10.55 -18.10 20.02
C ASP A 21 -9.70 -17.07 20.79
N PRO A 22 -9.02 -17.46 21.88
CA PRO A 22 -8.11 -16.57 22.57
C PRO A 22 -6.87 -16.31 21.70
N ILE A 23 -6.35 -15.08 21.74
CA ILE A 23 -5.17 -14.68 20.96
C ILE A 23 -3.98 -15.62 21.21
N SER A 24 -3.81 -16.14 22.43
CA SER A 24 -2.75 -17.08 22.79
C SER A 24 -2.73 -18.36 21.96
N GLU A 25 -3.89 -18.87 21.53
CA GLU A 25 -4.01 -20.11 20.75
C GLU A 25 -3.67 -19.88 19.26
N VAL A 26 -3.84 -18.66 18.76
CA VAL A 26 -3.60 -18.34 17.34
C VAL A 26 -2.18 -17.81 17.06
N ILE A 27 -1.40 -17.47 18.10
CA ILE A 27 -0.04 -16.92 17.97
C ILE A 27 0.89 -17.88 17.20
N ASP A 28 0.81 -19.18 17.44
CA ASP A 28 1.67 -20.13 16.74
C ASP A 28 1.20 -20.39 15.32
N LYS A 29 -0.12 -20.35 15.10
CA LYS A 29 -0.72 -20.46 13.78
C LYS A 29 -0.29 -19.32 12.87
N ILE A 30 -0.35 -18.07 13.36
CA ILE A 30 0.00 -16.89 12.57
C ILE A 30 1.50 -16.77 12.28
N LYS A 31 2.36 -17.45 13.04
CA LYS A 31 3.81 -17.53 12.77
C LYS A 31 4.15 -18.47 11.61
N GLN A 32 3.25 -19.39 11.28
CA GLN A 32 3.50 -20.47 10.30
C GLN A 32 2.92 -20.16 8.91
N VAL A 33 2.27 -19.00 8.74
CA VAL A 33 1.63 -18.59 7.49
C VAL A 33 2.33 -17.35 6.91
N GLU A 34 2.47 -17.32 5.59
CA GLU A 34 3.00 -16.16 4.86
C GLU A 34 1.97 -15.72 3.78
N PRO A 35 1.53 -14.45 3.78
CA PRO A 35 1.84 -13.41 4.78
C PRO A 35 1.26 -13.75 6.18
N PRO A 36 1.81 -13.17 7.28
CA PRO A 36 1.42 -13.48 8.66
C PRO A 36 0.09 -12.83 9.04
N ALA A 37 -0.96 -13.29 8.37
CA ALA A 37 -2.35 -12.91 8.48
C ALA A 37 -3.21 -14.19 8.46
N LEU A 38 -4.34 -14.17 9.15
CA LEU A 38 -5.32 -15.25 9.20
C LEU A 38 -6.70 -14.68 8.89
N VAL A 39 -7.52 -15.45 8.18
CA VAL A 39 -8.93 -15.12 8.00
C VAL A 39 -9.66 -15.42 9.31
N VAL A 40 -10.55 -14.54 9.72
CA VAL A 40 -11.37 -14.71 10.92
C VAL A 40 -12.77 -15.09 10.49
N GLU A 41 -13.30 -16.15 11.09
CA GLU A 41 -14.64 -16.68 10.85
C GLU A 41 -15.46 -16.64 12.14
N ASP A 42 -16.77 -16.49 11.99
CA ASP A 42 -17.71 -16.70 13.09
C ASP A 42 -17.94 -18.20 13.34
N ARG A 43 -18.80 -18.53 14.31
CA ARG A 43 -19.16 -19.94 14.62
C ARG A 43 -19.91 -20.66 13.50
N ASN A 44 -20.46 -19.94 12.54
CA ASN A 44 -21.18 -20.48 11.39
C ASN A 44 -20.23 -20.75 10.21
N GLY A 45 -18.97 -20.32 10.30
CA GLY A 45 -17.99 -20.38 9.22
C GLY A 45 -18.10 -19.21 8.23
N ASP A 46 -18.81 -18.14 8.60
CA ASP A 46 -18.89 -16.93 7.79
C ASP A 46 -17.66 -16.04 8.08
N GLU A 47 -17.02 -15.54 7.03
CA GLU A 47 -15.89 -14.62 7.12
C GLU A 47 -16.31 -13.30 7.81
N THR A 48 -15.67 -12.97 8.94
CA THR A 48 -15.90 -11.72 9.68
C THR A 48 -14.75 -10.72 9.51
N GLY A 49 -13.57 -11.18 9.11
CA GLY A 49 -12.46 -10.29 8.79
C GLY A 49 -11.10 -10.98 8.71
N VAL A 50 -10.07 -10.24 9.12
CA VAL A 50 -8.68 -10.68 9.11
C VAL A 50 -7.99 -10.29 10.42
N LEU A 51 -7.08 -11.14 10.88
CA LEU A 51 -6.16 -10.88 11.99
C LEU A 51 -4.73 -10.89 11.46
N THR A 52 -3.91 -9.90 11.84
CA THR A 52 -2.49 -9.85 11.45
C THR A 52 -1.57 -9.90 12.67
N ARG A 53 -0.39 -10.50 12.51
CA ARG A 53 0.63 -10.61 13.58
C ARG A 53 1.01 -9.25 14.14
N ARG A 54 1.04 -8.23 13.28
CA ARG A 54 1.33 -6.82 13.64
C ARG A 54 0.35 -6.26 14.66
N TRP A 55 -0.94 -6.59 14.57
CA TRP A 55 -1.95 -6.08 15.51
C TRP A 55 -1.87 -6.79 16.85
N ILE A 56 -1.67 -8.11 16.85
CA ILE A 56 -1.44 -8.90 18.07
C ILE A 56 -0.28 -8.30 18.88
N LYS A 57 0.87 -8.10 18.24
CA LYS A 57 2.07 -7.61 18.92
C LYS A 57 1.98 -6.15 19.37
N ARG A 58 1.11 -5.32 18.76
CA ARG A 58 0.96 -3.90 19.09
C ARG A 58 -0.13 -3.60 20.12
N SER A 59 -1.07 -4.50 20.33
CA SER A 59 -2.27 -4.25 21.14
C SER A 59 -1.97 -4.01 22.62
N ARG A 60 -0.84 -4.53 23.13
CA ARG A 60 -0.49 -4.59 24.57
C ARG A 60 -1.57 -5.29 25.43
N LEU A 61 -2.48 -6.01 24.80
CA LEU A 61 -3.54 -6.75 25.48
C LEU A 61 -3.00 -8.09 25.98
N ASP A 62 -3.69 -8.68 26.98
CA ASP A 62 -3.36 -10.01 27.49
C ASP A 62 -3.79 -11.08 26.48
N PRO A 63 -2.87 -11.84 25.87
CA PRO A 63 -3.22 -12.84 24.86
C PRO A 63 -4.13 -13.96 25.36
N GLN A 64 -4.16 -14.24 26.67
CA GLN A 64 -4.97 -15.33 27.23
C GLN A 64 -6.43 -14.91 27.44
N GLU A 65 -6.67 -13.63 27.74
CA GLU A 65 -8.00 -13.09 28.05
C GLU A 65 -8.64 -12.35 26.85
N THR A 66 -7.86 -12.06 25.81
CA THR A 66 -8.33 -11.33 24.63
C THR A 66 -8.75 -12.31 23.54
N SER A 67 -9.97 -12.16 23.03
CA SER A 67 -10.46 -12.90 21.86
C SER A 67 -9.90 -12.36 20.55
N VAL A 68 -9.86 -13.21 19.52
CA VAL A 68 -9.52 -12.83 18.14
C VAL A 68 -10.36 -11.64 17.66
N GLU A 69 -11.67 -11.66 17.89
CA GLU A 69 -12.63 -10.61 17.50
C GLU A 69 -12.13 -9.20 17.85
N THR A 70 -11.52 -9.03 19.03
CA THR A 70 -11.05 -7.73 19.54
C THR A 70 -10.03 -7.06 18.61
N LEU A 71 -9.22 -7.87 17.93
CA LEU A 71 -8.15 -7.42 17.04
C LEU A 71 -8.47 -7.61 15.56
N THR A 72 -9.60 -8.23 15.23
CA THR A 72 -10.09 -8.41 13.87
C THR A 72 -10.34 -7.06 13.20
N ARG A 73 -10.03 -6.98 11.91
CA ARG A 73 -10.40 -5.84 11.05
C ARG A 73 -11.12 -6.35 9.81
N PRO A 74 -11.98 -5.52 9.18
CA PRO A 74 -12.59 -5.87 7.91
C PRO A 74 -11.52 -6.19 6.87
N ILE A 75 -11.66 -7.34 6.22
CA ILE A 75 -10.83 -7.69 5.06
C ILE A 75 -11.41 -6.99 3.82
N PRO A 76 -10.59 -6.24 3.05
CA PRO A 76 -11.10 -5.63 1.83
C PRO A 76 -11.38 -6.71 0.77
N SER A 77 -12.40 -6.48 -0.04
CA SER A 77 -12.84 -7.42 -1.07
C SER A 77 -12.50 -6.96 -2.48
N ILE A 78 -12.40 -7.92 -3.41
CA ILE A 78 -12.13 -7.70 -4.82
C ILE A 78 -12.91 -8.70 -5.69
N GLN A 79 -13.25 -8.35 -6.92
CA GLN A 79 -13.90 -9.27 -7.86
C GLN A 79 -12.87 -10.11 -8.63
N THR A 80 -13.25 -11.34 -8.95
CA THR A 80 -12.50 -12.25 -9.85
C THR A 80 -12.14 -11.60 -11.19
N THR A 81 -12.99 -10.71 -11.69
CA THR A 81 -12.79 -9.96 -12.95
C THR A 81 -11.88 -8.74 -12.83
N ASP A 82 -11.52 -8.33 -11.61
CA ASP A 82 -10.59 -7.23 -11.40
C ASP A 82 -9.15 -7.67 -11.74
N GLU A 83 -8.25 -6.70 -11.88
CA GLU A 83 -6.84 -6.96 -12.16
C GLU A 83 -6.02 -6.98 -10.87
N ILE A 84 -4.89 -7.69 -10.87
CA ILE A 84 -3.97 -7.75 -9.72
C ILE A 84 -3.44 -6.38 -9.30
N SER A 85 -3.45 -5.37 -10.18
CA SER A 85 -3.09 -3.99 -9.82
C SER A 85 -4.09 -3.34 -8.86
N GLU A 86 -5.37 -3.72 -8.95
CA GLU A 86 -6.38 -3.27 -7.99
C GLU A 86 -6.20 -3.96 -6.64
N ALA A 87 -5.85 -5.24 -6.65
CA ALA A 87 -5.48 -5.96 -5.43
C ALA A 87 -4.29 -5.28 -4.74
N ALA A 88 -3.22 -4.98 -5.50
CA ALA A 88 -2.06 -4.26 -4.99
C ALA A 88 -2.44 -2.91 -4.35
N ARG A 89 -3.31 -2.13 -5.02
CA ARG A 89 -3.80 -0.84 -4.52
C ARG A 89 -4.53 -1.00 -3.19
N LEU A 90 -5.49 -1.92 -3.11
CA LEU A 90 -6.24 -2.17 -1.88
C LEU A 90 -5.31 -2.61 -0.73
N MET A 91 -4.30 -3.44 -1.00
CA MET A 91 -3.33 -3.87 0.00
C MET A 91 -2.43 -2.72 0.48
N VAL A 92 -1.99 -1.84 -0.41
CA VAL A 92 -1.17 -0.65 -0.05
C VAL A 92 -1.99 0.34 0.77
N GLU A 93 -3.23 0.64 0.37
CA GLU A 93 -4.10 1.60 1.04
C GLU A 93 -4.59 1.11 2.40
N SER A 94 -5.06 -0.13 2.47
CA SER A 94 -5.55 -0.73 3.73
C SER A 94 -4.41 -1.16 4.66
N ARG A 95 -3.20 -1.39 4.12
CA ARG A 95 -2.06 -2.03 4.79
C ARG A 95 -2.36 -3.46 5.27
N ILE A 96 -3.33 -4.12 4.64
CA ILE A 96 -3.70 -5.51 4.88
C ILE A 96 -3.13 -6.35 3.73
N PRO A 97 -2.35 -7.41 4.00
CA PRO A 97 -1.66 -8.18 2.96
C PRO A 97 -2.55 -9.27 2.32
N LEU A 98 -3.85 -9.27 2.59
CA LEU A 98 -4.81 -10.31 2.20
C LEU A 98 -6.14 -9.66 1.82
N LEU A 99 -6.78 -10.15 0.76
CA LEU A 99 -8.09 -9.71 0.30
C LEU A 99 -9.01 -10.90 0.04
N SER A 100 -10.30 -10.71 0.24
CA SER A 100 -11.34 -11.68 -0.10
C SER A 100 -11.76 -11.52 -1.55
N VAL A 101 -11.85 -12.64 -2.27
CA VAL A 101 -12.12 -12.69 -3.71
C VAL A 101 -13.52 -13.19 -3.96
N PHE A 102 -14.30 -12.41 -4.69
CA PHE A 102 -15.70 -12.69 -4.99
C PHE A 102 -15.98 -12.85 -6.48
N ALA A 103 -16.96 -13.67 -6.83
CA ALA A 103 -17.60 -13.66 -8.14
C ALA A 103 -19.07 -13.27 -7.96
N GLY A 104 -19.37 -11.99 -8.15
CA GLY A 104 -20.65 -11.42 -7.72
C GLY A 104 -20.71 -11.38 -6.19
N GLU A 105 -21.69 -12.07 -5.61
CA GLU A 105 -21.87 -12.18 -4.15
C GLU A 105 -21.21 -13.44 -3.55
N ALA A 106 -20.75 -14.37 -4.39
CA ALA A 106 -20.16 -15.61 -3.91
C ALA A 106 -18.67 -15.44 -3.57
N LEU A 107 -18.30 -15.70 -2.31
CA LEU A 107 -16.90 -15.82 -1.90
C LEU A 107 -16.27 -17.01 -2.66
N ARG A 108 -15.14 -16.76 -3.32
CA ARG A 108 -14.37 -17.75 -4.08
C ARG A 108 -13.08 -18.14 -3.41
N GLY A 109 -12.50 -17.25 -2.62
CA GLY A 109 -11.25 -17.50 -1.93
C GLY A 109 -10.54 -16.20 -1.57
N PHE A 110 -9.22 -16.23 -1.56
CA PHE A 110 -8.38 -15.14 -1.07
C PHE A 110 -7.19 -14.89 -2.00
N ILE A 111 -6.74 -13.64 -2.06
CA ILE A 111 -5.51 -13.26 -2.76
C ILE A 111 -4.60 -12.53 -1.79
N SER A 112 -3.36 -13.00 -1.66
CA SER A 112 -2.35 -12.40 -0.79
C SER A 112 -1.43 -11.45 -1.57
N ARG A 113 -0.72 -10.59 -0.84
CA ARG A 113 0.34 -9.74 -1.40
C ARG A 113 1.36 -10.57 -2.18
N ASP A 114 1.69 -11.74 -1.66
CA ASP A 114 2.71 -12.60 -2.23
C ASP A 114 2.22 -13.24 -3.54
N ASP A 115 0.91 -13.53 -3.64
CA ASP A 115 0.29 -13.94 -4.90
C ASP A 115 0.34 -12.83 -5.95
N VAL A 116 0.05 -11.59 -5.56
CA VAL A 116 0.14 -10.42 -6.45
C VAL A 116 1.56 -10.17 -6.94
N ILE A 117 2.55 -10.19 -6.04
CA ILE A 117 3.96 -9.96 -6.41
C ILE A 117 4.47 -11.11 -7.28
N ARG A 118 4.17 -12.37 -6.94
CA ARG A 118 4.55 -13.54 -7.75
C ARG A 118 4.00 -13.43 -9.16
N ALA A 119 2.69 -13.19 -9.30
CA ALA A 119 2.06 -13.03 -10.60
C ALA A 119 2.67 -11.88 -11.41
N ALA A 120 3.01 -10.76 -10.78
CA ALA A 120 3.68 -9.65 -11.45
C ALA A 120 5.12 -10.00 -11.87
N ALA A 121 5.87 -10.69 -11.00
CA ALA A 121 7.25 -11.11 -11.21
C ALA A 121 7.40 -12.12 -12.36
N ASP A 122 6.39 -12.98 -12.59
CA ASP A 122 6.39 -13.94 -13.69
C ASP A 122 6.06 -13.31 -15.07
N ASN A 123 5.80 -12.01 -15.11
CA ASN A 123 5.49 -11.25 -16.33
C ASN A 123 6.61 -10.23 -16.66
N ASP A 124 6.43 -9.44 -17.73
CA ASP A 124 7.35 -8.36 -18.14
C ASP A 124 7.76 -7.41 -17.00
N TRP A 125 6.91 -7.22 -15.99
CA TRP A 125 7.25 -6.40 -14.84
C TRP A 125 8.44 -6.97 -14.04
N GLY A 126 8.55 -8.29 -13.95
CA GLY A 126 9.67 -8.98 -13.31
C GLY A 126 11.03 -8.73 -13.99
N GLN A 127 11.05 -8.34 -15.27
CA GLN A 127 12.27 -8.05 -16.02
C GLN A 127 12.85 -6.65 -15.75
N ASN A 128 12.11 -5.80 -15.02
CA ASN A 128 12.63 -4.53 -14.54
C ASN A 128 13.78 -4.77 -13.55
N LEU A 129 14.60 -3.73 -13.36
CA LEU A 129 15.75 -3.81 -12.46
C LEU A 129 15.37 -3.41 -11.03
N VAL A 130 16.02 -4.03 -10.05
CA VAL A 130 15.92 -3.69 -8.63
C VAL A 130 16.19 -2.20 -8.39
N SER A 131 17.19 -1.64 -9.07
CA SER A 131 17.51 -0.20 -9.04
C SER A 131 16.34 0.74 -9.34
N GLN A 132 15.30 0.28 -10.06
CA GLN A 132 14.15 1.10 -10.40
C GLN A 132 13.12 1.22 -9.26
N VAL A 133 13.18 0.34 -8.26
CA VAL A 133 12.21 0.30 -7.15
C VAL A 133 12.86 0.34 -5.78
N MET A 134 14.17 0.12 -5.66
CA MET A 134 14.86 0.14 -4.38
C MET A 134 14.79 1.52 -3.73
N THR A 135 14.77 1.53 -2.40
CA THR A 135 15.07 2.75 -1.65
C THR A 135 16.58 2.94 -1.64
N GLU A 136 17.06 3.96 -2.36
CA GLU A 136 18.46 4.35 -2.36
C GLU A 136 18.88 4.94 -1.00
N ASN A 137 20.14 4.73 -0.63
CA ASN A 137 20.74 5.30 0.60
C ASN A 137 19.87 5.09 1.85
N PRO A 138 19.51 3.83 2.18
CA PRO A 138 18.61 3.54 3.29
C PRO A 138 19.20 4.00 4.60
N VAL A 139 18.34 4.40 5.54
CA VAL A 139 18.75 4.65 6.91
C VAL A 139 19.32 3.35 7.50
N ARG A 140 20.53 3.45 8.04
CA ARG A 140 21.28 2.32 8.61
C ARG A 140 21.28 2.41 10.12
N ALA A 141 21.12 1.27 10.77
CA ALA A 141 21.41 1.12 12.19
C ALA A 141 22.90 0.76 12.37
N ARG A 142 23.46 1.07 13.52
CA ARG A 142 24.78 0.61 13.93
C ARG A 142 24.65 -0.64 14.80
N SER A 143 25.64 -1.53 14.72
CA SER A 143 25.64 -2.76 15.53
C SER A 143 25.48 -2.48 17.04
N HIS A 144 26.04 -1.38 17.53
CA HIS A 144 25.98 -0.95 18.93
C HIS A 144 24.77 -0.07 19.28
N ASP A 145 23.89 0.25 18.33
CA ASP A 145 22.65 0.95 18.64
C ASP A 145 21.77 0.08 19.53
N THR A 146 20.92 0.71 20.32
CA THR A 146 19.99 0.00 21.20
C THR A 146 18.68 -0.33 20.49
N ILE A 147 17.99 -1.37 20.95
CA ILE A 147 16.64 -1.71 20.45
C ILE A 147 15.68 -0.51 20.57
N ALA A 148 15.74 0.26 21.66
CA ALA A 148 14.95 1.48 21.82
C ALA A 148 15.18 2.48 20.69
N HIS A 149 16.46 2.72 20.37
CA HIS A 149 16.85 3.68 19.34
C HIS A 149 16.27 3.28 17.98
N VAL A 150 16.36 2.00 17.60
CA VAL A 150 15.87 1.58 16.29
C VAL A 150 14.36 1.40 16.22
N LEU A 151 13.69 1.06 17.33
CA LEU A 151 12.23 1.18 17.40
C LEU A 151 11.77 2.62 17.17
N GLU A 152 12.46 3.60 17.76
CA GLU A 152 12.18 5.03 17.53
C GLU A 152 12.44 5.44 16.09
N LEU A 153 13.49 4.92 15.46
CA LEU A 153 13.81 5.14 14.06
C LEU A 153 12.71 4.58 13.14
N PHE A 154 12.28 3.34 13.36
CA PHE A 154 11.17 2.73 12.62
C PHE A 154 9.86 3.50 12.81
N ASN A 155 9.59 3.99 14.02
CA ASN A 155 8.39 4.78 14.30
C ASN A 155 8.44 6.16 13.62
N THR A 156 9.58 6.85 13.70
CA THR A 156 9.79 8.19 13.16
C THR A 156 9.71 8.22 11.64
N TYR A 157 10.39 7.29 10.97
CA TYR A 157 10.49 7.30 9.52
C TYR A 157 9.50 6.34 8.83
N GLY A 158 8.76 5.55 9.60
CA GLY A 158 7.77 4.60 9.07
C GLY A 158 8.38 3.39 8.35
N PHE A 159 9.67 3.12 8.56
CA PHE A 159 10.36 1.96 8.02
C PHE A 159 10.06 0.71 8.85
N SER A 160 10.27 -0.45 8.22
CA SER A 160 10.11 -1.76 8.87
C SER A 160 11.39 -2.58 8.86
N HIS A 161 12.43 -2.10 8.18
CA HIS A 161 13.71 -2.77 8.00
C HIS A 161 14.83 -1.72 8.01
N ALA A 162 16.01 -2.09 8.51
CA ALA A 162 17.23 -1.30 8.41
C ALA A 162 18.44 -2.22 8.21
N PRO A 163 19.33 -1.90 7.25
CA PRO A 163 20.67 -2.49 7.23
C PRO A 163 21.43 -2.12 8.50
N VAL A 164 22.21 -3.06 9.04
CA VAL A 164 23.04 -2.87 10.23
C VAL A 164 24.50 -2.82 9.80
N SER A 165 25.19 -1.76 10.19
CA SER A 165 26.61 -1.55 9.86
C SER A 165 27.51 -1.52 11.10
N GLU A 166 28.74 -2.00 10.93
CA GLU A 166 29.84 -1.86 11.89
C GLU A 166 31.06 -1.34 11.12
N ASN A 167 31.61 -0.19 11.49
CA ASN A 167 32.71 0.47 10.74
C ASN A 167 32.45 0.63 9.23
N ASP A 168 31.22 1.04 8.88
CA ASP A 168 30.73 1.18 7.50
C ASP A 168 30.57 -0.11 6.69
N GLU A 169 30.91 -1.28 7.26
CA GLU A 169 30.66 -2.59 6.65
C GLU A 169 29.26 -3.12 7.03
N LEU A 170 28.60 -3.78 6.09
CA LEU A 170 27.32 -4.44 6.33
C LEU A 170 27.52 -5.72 7.17
N VAL A 171 26.94 -5.76 8.36
CA VAL A 171 27.06 -6.91 9.29
C VAL A 171 25.75 -7.64 9.54
N GLY A 172 24.62 -7.02 9.22
CA GLY A 172 23.30 -7.62 9.41
C GLY A 172 22.17 -6.81 8.79
N VAL A 173 20.96 -7.33 8.91
CA VAL A 173 19.71 -6.61 8.63
C VAL A 173 18.77 -6.80 9.80
N LEU A 174 17.99 -5.78 10.12
CA LEU A 174 17.05 -5.83 11.23
C LEU A 174 15.66 -5.44 10.74
N SER A 175 14.67 -6.25 11.08
CA SER A 175 13.26 -5.93 10.88
C SER A 175 12.59 -5.46 12.17
N ILE A 176 11.47 -4.74 12.03
CA ILE A 176 10.60 -4.43 13.17
C ILE A 176 10.07 -5.70 13.82
N GLN A 177 9.95 -6.80 13.05
CA GLN A 177 9.48 -8.07 13.55
C GLN A 177 10.52 -8.70 14.48
N ASP A 178 11.80 -8.67 14.12
CA ASP A 178 12.92 -9.16 14.94
C ASP A 178 12.91 -8.47 16.31
N LEU A 179 12.77 -7.13 16.31
CA LEU A 179 12.70 -6.32 17.53
C LEU A 179 11.46 -6.64 18.38
N ILE A 180 10.31 -6.80 17.74
CA ILE A 180 9.06 -7.14 18.42
C ILE A 180 9.15 -8.54 19.03
N ASP A 181 9.81 -9.49 18.39
CA ASP A 181 9.98 -10.84 18.92
C ASP A 181 10.94 -10.88 20.10
N ILE A 182 11.93 -10.01 20.14
CA ILE A 182 12.82 -9.90 21.31
C ILE A 182 12.12 -9.22 22.49
N VAL A 183 11.40 -8.12 22.24
CA VAL A 183 10.73 -7.34 23.30
C VAL A 183 9.49 -8.06 23.84
N TYR A 184 8.75 -8.76 22.98
CA TYR A 184 7.45 -9.36 23.28
C TYR A 184 7.40 -10.88 23.04
N GLY A 185 8.54 -11.55 22.83
CA GLY A 185 8.60 -13.00 22.76
C GLY A 185 8.53 -13.61 24.14
N GLU A 186 7.61 -14.56 24.33
CA GLU A 186 7.62 -15.41 25.51
C GLU A 186 8.89 -16.25 25.49
N ARG A 187 9.61 -16.24 26.62
CA ARG A 187 10.80 -17.06 26.82
C ARG A 187 10.40 -18.53 26.89
N ASP A 188 10.36 -19.21 25.75
CA ASP A 188 10.75 -20.61 25.75
C ASP A 188 12.24 -20.67 26.07
N ARG A 189 12.52 -20.81 27.37
CA ARG A 189 13.82 -21.22 27.87
C ARG A 189 14.10 -22.63 27.33
N GLN A 190 14.71 -22.74 26.16
CA GLN A 190 15.64 -23.83 25.92
C GLN A 190 17.01 -23.41 26.45
N GLU A 191 17.30 -23.87 27.66
CA GLU A 191 18.65 -24.18 28.08
C GLU A 191 19.39 -24.87 26.92
N GLY A 192 20.52 -24.33 26.48
CA GLY A 192 21.50 -25.14 25.74
C GLY A 192 22.11 -24.60 24.46
N ARG A 193 22.07 -23.30 24.12
CA ARG A 193 22.78 -22.82 22.91
C ARG A 193 23.80 -21.69 23.08
N PHE A 194 24.15 -21.32 24.30
CA PHE A 194 25.36 -20.52 24.57
C PHE A 194 26.32 -21.31 25.45
N GLY A 195 27.26 -21.99 24.79
CA GLY A 195 28.49 -22.44 25.42
C GLY A 195 29.36 -21.22 25.73
N GLY A 196 29.40 -20.83 27.00
CA GLY A 196 30.25 -19.76 27.51
C GLY A 196 30.52 -19.97 28.99
N THR A 197 31.69 -20.55 29.26
CA THR A 197 32.46 -20.61 30.52
C THR A 197 31.69 -20.77 31.83
N ARG A 198 31.75 -21.99 32.39
CA ARG A 198 31.50 -22.24 33.81
C ARG A 198 32.50 -21.42 34.64
N ASP A 199 32.02 -20.41 35.35
CA ASP A 199 32.62 -20.07 36.63
C ASP A 199 31.63 -19.43 37.63
N HIS A 200 31.50 -20.13 38.76
CA HIS A 200 31.11 -19.66 40.10
C HIS A 200 29.68 -19.14 40.36
N GLY A 201 28.82 -20.07 40.77
CA GLY A 201 28.08 -20.03 42.06
C GLY A 201 27.19 -18.83 42.37
N GLY A 202 25.88 -19.04 42.36
CA GLY A 202 24.92 -18.15 43.02
C GLY A 202 23.47 -18.55 42.81
N ALA A 203 22.88 -19.15 43.85
CA ALA A 203 21.45 -19.40 43.94
C ALA A 203 20.66 -18.09 43.82
N GLY A 204 19.60 -18.10 43.01
CA GLY A 204 18.63 -17.02 42.95
C GLY A 204 18.07 -16.81 41.56
N GLU A 205 17.12 -17.66 41.16
CA GLU A 205 16.17 -17.30 40.11
C GLU A 205 15.36 -16.09 40.57
N ARG A 206 15.85 -14.88 40.27
CA ARG A 206 15.07 -13.66 40.42
C ARG A 206 14.02 -13.63 39.33
N LYS A 207 12.83 -14.12 39.69
CA LYS A 207 11.55 -13.74 39.11
C LYS A 207 11.41 -12.21 39.23
N GLY A 208 11.85 -11.43 38.23
CA GLY A 208 11.66 -9.97 38.25
C GLY A 208 12.55 -9.10 37.39
N GLU A 209 13.71 -9.55 36.90
CA GLU A 209 14.46 -8.75 35.92
C GLU A 209 13.86 -9.01 34.53
N LYS A 210 12.92 -8.15 34.12
CA LYS A 210 12.89 -7.73 32.72
C LYS A 210 14.31 -7.24 32.46
N ALA A 211 15.16 -8.11 31.92
CA ALA A 211 16.45 -7.72 31.40
C ALA A 211 16.20 -6.48 30.55
N ASP A 212 17.12 -5.53 30.58
CA ASP A 212 16.96 -4.25 29.94
C ASP A 212 17.05 -4.39 28.41
N LEU A 213 16.10 -5.14 27.82
CA LEU A 213 16.03 -5.53 26.42
C LEU A 213 15.96 -4.29 25.54
N VAL A 214 15.40 -3.21 26.08
CA VAL A 214 15.34 -1.89 25.43
C VAL A 214 16.75 -1.31 25.24
N HIS A 215 17.68 -1.61 26.15
CA HIS A 215 19.07 -1.18 26.11
C HIS A 215 20.05 -2.24 25.54
N MET A 216 19.55 -3.40 25.12
CA MET A 216 20.32 -4.41 24.38
C MET A 216 20.79 -3.85 23.04
N SER A 217 21.99 -4.25 22.64
CA SER A 217 22.60 -3.91 21.35
C SER A 217 21.93 -4.69 20.22
N ILE A 218 21.76 -4.04 19.07
CA ILE A 218 21.15 -4.65 17.88
C ILE A 218 21.97 -5.78 17.28
N LYS A 219 23.28 -5.84 17.57
CA LYS A 219 24.13 -6.97 17.19
C LYS A 219 23.57 -8.32 17.65
N ASP A 220 22.88 -8.35 18.79
CA ASP A 220 22.25 -9.55 19.35
C ASP A 220 20.83 -9.80 18.79
N ALA A 221 20.30 -8.86 18.01
CA ALA A 221 18.94 -8.86 17.47
C ALA A 221 18.87 -9.04 15.94
N MET A 222 19.93 -8.64 15.24
CA MET A 222 19.97 -8.62 13.78
C MET A 222 20.05 -10.01 13.17
N SER A 223 19.54 -10.15 11.95
CA SER A 223 19.71 -11.33 11.13
C SER A 223 21.04 -11.28 10.37
N SER A 224 21.77 -12.40 10.39
CA SER A 224 23.07 -12.59 9.71
C SER A 224 23.25 -14.08 9.34
N PRO A 225 23.85 -14.42 8.18
CA PRO A 225 24.40 -13.54 7.14
C PRO A 225 23.31 -12.80 6.36
N VAL A 226 23.65 -11.63 5.80
CA VAL A 226 22.70 -10.83 5.01
C VAL A 226 22.51 -11.45 3.62
N ILE A 227 21.26 -11.71 3.27
CA ILE A 227 20.89 -12.04 1.90
C ILE A 227 20.79 -10.74 1.09
N ALA A 228 21.65 -10.63 0.08
CA ALA A 228 21.80 -9.41 -0.71
C ALA A 228 21.44 -9.63 -2.19
N ALA A 229 21.11 -8.53 -2.86
CA ALA A 229 20.93 -8.45 -4.31
C ALA A 229 21.74 -7.28 -4.88
N ARG A 230 21.83 -7.18 -6.20
CA ARG A 230 22.54 -6.12 -6.91
C ARG A 230 21.56 -5.15 -7.58
N PRO A 231 21.95 -3.89 -7.87
CA PRO A 231 21.09 -2.92 -8.55
C PRO A 231 20.61 -3.38 -9.93
N ASP A 232 21.39 -4.23 -10.61
CA ASP A 232 21.15 -4.81 -11.93
C ASP A 232 20.48 -6.20 -11.88
N ASP A 233 20.17 -6.73 -10.70
CA ASP A 233 19.29 -7.90 -10.57
C ASP A 233 17.88 -7.54 -11.07
N THR A 234 17.18 -8.53 -11.65
CA THR A 234 15.78 -8.37 -12.04
C THR A 234 14.85 -8.43 -10.82
N LEU A 235 13.67 -7.82 -10.91
CA LEU A 235 12.65 -7.93 -9.86
C LEU A 235 12.19 -9.38 -9.66
N GLU A 236 12.15 -10.18 -10.72
CA GLU A 236 11.87 -11.61 -10.65
C GLU A 236 12.92 -12.35 -9.81
N HIS A 237 14.21 -12.07 -10.03
CA HIS A 237 15.29 -12.67 -9.25
C HIS A 237 15.23 -12.23 -7.78
N ALA A 238 14.97 -10.95 -7.53
CA ALA A 238 14.80 -10.43 -6.17
C ALA A 238 13.60 -11.08 -5.45
N TRP A 239 12.46 -11.23 -6.13
CA TRP A 239 11.29 -11.93 -5.59
C TRP A 239 11.61 -13.40 -5.26
N LYS A 240 12.25 -14.12 -6.18
CA LYS A 240 12.65 -15.53 -5.96
C LYS A 240 13.56 -15.69 -4.76
N LYS A 241 14.52 -14.77 -4.54
CA LYS A 241 15.33 -14.76 -3.31
C LYS A 241 14.48 -14.51 -2.07
N MET A 242 13.55 -13.56 -2.10
CA MET A 242 12.65 -13.32 -0.96
C MET A 242 11.83 -14.56 -0.60
N GLU A 243 11.33 -15.28 -1.61
CA GLU A 243 10.55 -16.51 -1.43
C GLU A 243 11.41 -17.70 -0.96
N GLU A 244 12.59 -17.91 -1.56
CA GLU A 244 13.50 -19.01 -1.21
C GLU A 244 14.01 -18.92 0.24
N TYR A 245 14.35 -17.71 0.69
CA TYR A 245 14.91 -17.48 2.02
C TYR A 245 13.85 -17.11 3.07
N ASP A 246 12.56 -17.06 2.69
CA ASP A 246 11.45 -16.61 3.55
C ASP A 246 11.73 -15.26 4.23
N ILE A 247 12.17 -14.28 3.43
CA ILE A 247 12.52 -12.93 3.89
C ILE A 247 11.66 -11.88 3.20
N SER A 248 11.45 -10.74 3.88
CA SER A 248 10.62 -9.66 3.35
C SER A 248 11.41 -8.44 2.83
N SER A 249 12.74 -8.52 2.90
CA SER A 249 13.65 -7.48 2.41
C SER A 249 14.99 -8.03 1.93
N LEU A 250 15.59 -7.38 0.93
CA LEU A 250 16.96 -7.61 0.48
C LEU A 250 17.76 -6.32 0.61
N VAL A 251 18.97 -6.41 1.15
CA VAL A 251 19.94 -5.31 1.10
C VAL A 251 20.58 -5.29 -0.28
N ILE A 252 20.64 -4.12 -0.90
CA ILE A 252 21.20 -3.95 -2.24
C ILE A 252 22.64 -3.51 -2.10
N MET A 253 23.54 -4.32 -2.64
CA MET A 253 24.98 -4.11 -2.59
C MET A 253 25.50 -3.75 -3.98
N GLU A 254 26.27 -2.67 -4.05
CA GLU A 254 27.09 -2.32 -5.20
C GLU A 254 28.56 -2.41 -4.78
N ASP A 255 29.23 -3.46 -5.26
CA ASP A 255 30.53 -3.91 -4.77
C ASP A 255 30.51 -4.13 -3.24
N GLU A 256 31.29 -3.36 -2.47
CA GLU A 256 31.35 -3.44 -1.02
C GLU A 256 30.43 -2.44 -0.30
N HIS A 257 29.66 -1.63 -1.05
CA HIS A 257 28.84 -0.56 -0.48
C HIS A 257 27.35 -0.92 -0.49
N ILE A 258 26.65 -0.52 0.58
CA ILE A 258 25.19 -0.59 0.65
C ILE A 258 24.60 0.51 -0.26
N ALA A 259 24.13 0.13 -1.44
CA ALA A 259 23.48 1.02 -2.39
C ALA A 259 22.01 1.29 -2.04
N GLY A 260 21.32 0.27 -1.50
CA GLY A 260 19.87 0.34 -1.31
C GLY A 260 19.30 -0.73 -0.39
N ILE A 261 17.98 -0.70 -0.23
CA ILE A 261 17.17 -1.79 0.30
C ILE A 261 15.92 -1.92 -0.55
N VAL A 262 15.45 -3.15 -0.77
CA VAL A 262 14.15 -3.44 -1.40
C VAL A 262 13.35 -4.36 -0.51
N THR A 263 12.06 -4.08 -0.34
CA THR A 263 11.12 -4.85 0.47
C THR A 263 9.94 -5.34 -0.38
N LYS A 264 9.15 -6.29 0.12
CA LYS A 264 7.88 -6.70 -0.52
C LYS A 264 6.95 -5.50 -0.79
N ARG A 265 7.05 -4.43 0.00
CA ARG A 265 6.27 -3.19 -0.22
C ARG A 265 6.77 -2.43 -1.44
N ASP A 266 8.08 -2.33 -1.63
CA ASP A 266 8.68 -1.65 -2.78
C ASP A 266 8.42 -2.41 -4.10
N LEU A 267 8.24 -3.73 -4.02
CA LEU A 267 7.75 -4.56 -5.12
C LEU A 267 6.26 -4.31 -5.42
N LEU A 268 5.44 -4.14 -4.38
CA LEU A 268 3.99 -3.98 -4.51
C LEU A 268 3.55 -2.57 -4.95
N GLU A 269 4.21 -1.52 -4.47
CA GLU A 269 3.81 -0.13 -4.71
C GLU A 269 3.77 0.26 -6.20
N PRO A 270 4.76 -0.09 -7.05
CA PRO A 270 4.71 0.18 -8.49
C PRO A 270 3.54 -0.51 -9.19
N ILE A 271 3.16 -1.72 -8.73
CA ILE A 271 2.00 -2.47 -9.25
C ILE A 271 0.71 -1.73 -8.88
N ALA A 272 0.61 -1.24 -7.64
CA ALA A 272 -0.52 -0.46 -7.14
C ALA A 272 -0.67 0.89 -7.88
N GLN A 273 0.44 1.59 -8.15
CA GLN A 273 0.43 2.89 -8.84
C GLN A 273 -0.17 2.79 -10.25
N ARG A 274 0.07 1.69 -10.99
CA ARG A 274 -0.60 1.46 -12.27
C ARG A 274 -2.10 1.25 -12.16
N GLY A 275 -2.57 0.64 -11.06
CA GLY A 275 -3.99 0.59 -10.73
C GLY A 275 -4.58 1.99 -10.45
N MET A 276 -3.81 2.87 -9.80
CA MET A 276 -4.19 4.26 -9.57
C MET A 276 -4.17 5.11 -10.84
N GLU A 277 -3.23 4.87 -11.76
CA GLU A 277 -3.22 5.51 -13.09
C GLU A 277 -4.49 5.21 -13.90
N LYS A 278 -5.11 4.04 -13.68
CA LYS A 278 -6.40 3.67 -14.27
C LYS A 278 -7.61 4.34 -13.58
N ARG A 279 -7.47 4.89 -12.36
CA ARG A 279 -8.57 5.41 -11.53
C ARG A 279 -8.30 6.78 -10.90
N GLN A 280 -7.61 7.65 -11.61
CA GLN A 280 -7.25 8.96 -11.04
C GLN A 280 -8.46 9.87 -10.72
N MET A 281 -9.68 9.52 -11.19
CA MET A 281 -10.85 10.40 -11.17
C MET A 281 -12.19 9.68 -10.92
N SER A 282 -13.03 10.27 -10.06
CA SER A 282 -14.42 9.83 -9.89
C SER A 282 -15.40 10.73 -10.66
N VAL A 283 -16.53 10.17 -11.11
CA VAL A 283 -17.64 10.94 -11.70
C VAL A 283 -18.94 10.59 -10.99
N GLN A 284 -19.58 11.58 -10.39
CA GLN A 284 -20.87 11.45 -9.71
C GLN A 284 -21.94 12.21 -10.45
N PHE A 285 -23.12 11.60 -10.62
CA PHE A 285 -24.25 12.21 -11.31
C PHE A 285 -25.37 12.55 -10.33
N SER A 286 -25.91 13.77 -10.44
CA SER A 286 -27.15 14.19 -9.80
C SER A 286 -28.12 14.68 -10.88
N VAL A 287 -29.13 13.86 -11.16
CA VAL A 287 -30.11 14.10 -12.21
C VAL A 287 -31.45 14.45 -11.57
N LYS A 288 -31.97 15.66 -11.84
CA LYS A 288 -33.29 16.08 -11.32
C LYS A 288 -34.43 15.39 -12.08
N SER A 289 -35.56 15.28 -11.39
CA SER A 289 -36.80 14.72 -11.94
C SER A 289 -37.20 15.40 -13.25
N GLY A 290 -37.56 14.58 -14.25
CA GLY A 290 -37.91 15.05 -15.60
C GLY A 290 -36.87 14.69 -16.67
N ILE A 291 -35.66 14.29 -16.29
CA ILE A 291 -34.63 13.80 -17.22
C ILE A 291 -34.53 12.28 -17.06
N ARG A 292 -34.65 11.54 -18.17
CA ARG A 292 -34.32 10.11 -18.22
C ARG A 292 -32.89 9.97 -18.73
N MET A 293 -32.07 9.24 -18.00
CA MET A 293 -30.71 8.87 -18.41
C MET A 293 -30.50 7.39 -18.19
N SER A 294 -30.07 6.72 -19.25
CA SER A 294 -29.60 5.34 -19.22
C SER A 294 -28.22 5.24 -18.56
N GLU A 295 -27.85 4.03 -18.11
CA GLU A 295 -26.50 3.77 -17.61
C GLU A 295 -25.47 3.82 -18.73
N GLU A 296 -25.85 3.48 -19.97
CA GLU A 296 -25.02 3.61 -21.17
C GLU A 296 -24.64 5.06 -21.46
N GLU A 297 -25.58 6.00 -21.35
CA GLU A 297 -25.32 7.45 -21.52
C GLU A 297 -24.38 7.97 -20.42
N LYS A 298 -24.59 7.58 -19.15
CA LYS A 298 -23.68 7.93 -18.06
C LYS A 298 -22.29 7.34 -18.27
N ALA A 299 -22.20 6.11 -18.77
CA ALA A 299 -20.93 5.47 -19.09
C ALA A 299 -20.21 6.16 -20.26
N ALA A 300 -20.94 6.67 -21.26
CA ALA A 300 -20.38 7.47 -22.33
C ALA A 300 -19.79 8.80 -21.81
N MET A 301 -20.54 9.52 -20.97
CA MET A 301 -20.04 10.76 -20.34
C MET A 301 -18.82 10.51 -19.44
N ARG A 302 -18.79 9.38 -18.70
CA ARG A 302 -17.61 8.98 -17.92
C ARG A 302 -16.39 8.79 -18.81
N ARG A 303 -16.53 8.07 -19.92
CA ARG A 303 -15.43 7.86 -20.89
C ARG A 303 -14.94 9.16 -21.51
N GLU A 304 -15.84 10.09 -21.82
CA GLU A 304 -15.46 11.40 -22.34
C GLU A 304 -14.66 12.22 -21.31
N PHE A 305 -15.09 12.19 -20.05
CA PHE A 305 -14.34 12.80 -18.95
C PHE A 305 -12.96 12.16 -18.75
N GLU A 306 -12.88 10.83 -18.76
CA GLU A 306 -11.62 10.09 -18.66
C GLU A 306 -10.66 10.48 -19.79
N SER A 307 -11.16 10.60 -21.03
CA SER A 307 -10.36 11.10 -22.15
C SER A 307 -9.86 12.52 -21.91
N PHE A 308 -10.69 13.41 -21.36
CA PHE A 308 -10.28 14.76 -20.99
C PHE A 308 -9.17 14.73 -19.93
N VAL A 309 -9.33 14.00 -18.82
CA VAL A 309 -8.34 13.92 -17.75
C VAL A 309 -7.01 13.38 -18.27
N ASN A 310 -7.05 12.34 -19.10
CA ASN A 310 -5.83 11.75 -19.66
C ASN A 310 -5.02 12.75 -20.48
N ARG A 311 -5.65 13.74 -21.14
CA ARG A 311 -4.93 14.81 -21.86
C ARG A 311 -4.24 15.81 -20.93
N TYR A 312 -4.72 15.97 -19.69
CA TYR A 312 -4.27 17.01 -18.76
C TYR A 312 -3.77 16.47 -17.41
N ARG A 313 -3.39 15.19 -17.37
CA ARG A 313 -3.02 14.45 -16.15
C ARG A 313 -2.05 15.22 -15.25
N ASP A 314 -1.00 15.79 -15.83
CA ASP A 314 0.07 16.51 -15.12
C ASP A 314 -0.41 17.80 -14.44
N VAL A 315 -1.55 18.35 -14.90
CA VAL A 315 -2.10 19.62 -14.40
C VAL A 315 -3.15 19.36 -13.33
N VAL A 316 -4.04 18.38 -13.57
CA VAL A 316 -5.24 18.17 -12.76
C VAL A 316 -5.02 17.17 -11.63
N GLY A 317 -4.12 16.20 -11.77
CA GLY A 317 -3.84 15.19 -10.74
C GLY A 317 -5.09 14.37 -10.35
N ILE A 318 -5.26 14.13 -9.04
CA ILE A 318 -6.34 13.31 -8.48
C ILE A 318 -7.54 14.18 -8.07
N GLY A 319 -8.76 13.63 -8.17
CA GLY A 319 -9.99 14.35 -7.81
C GLY A 319 -11.32 13.69 -8.20
N GLY A 320 -12.36 14.51 -8.37
CA GLY A 320 -13.68 14.04 -8.81
C GLY A 320 -14.51 15.11 -9.52
N LEU A 321 -15.27 14.67 -10.51
CA LEU A 321 -16.27 15.45 -11.24
C LEU A 321 -17.66 15.18 -10.67
N PHE A 322 -18.35 16.24 -10.25
CA PHE A 322 -19.77 16.20 -9.97
C PHE A 322 -20.54 16.79 -11.15
N VAL A 323 -21.45 15.99 -11.70
CA VAL A 323 -22.31 16.32 -12.84
C VAL A 323 -23.73 16.54 -12.33
N TYR A 324 -24.23 17.75 -12.48
CA TYR A 324 -25.58 18.12 -12.09
C TYR A 324 -26.42 18.47 -13.31
N LEU A 325 -27.55 17.78 -13.48
CA LEU A 325 -28.45 17.93 -14.62
C LEU A 325 -29.87 18.30 -14.16
N ARG A 326 -30.46 19.32 -14.80
CA ARG A 326 -31.85 19.73 -14.59
C ARG A 326 -32.50 20.31 -15.85
N MET A 327 -33.82 20.25 -15.93
CA MET A 327 -34.59 21.01 -16.94
C MET A 327 -34.46 22.53 -16.67
N TYR A 328 -34.39 23.31 -17.73
CA TYR A 328 -34.24 24.76 -17.73
C TYR A 328 -35.10 25.38 -18.85
N GLY A 329 -35.76 26.50 -18.54
CA GLY A 329 -36.65 27.21 -19.47
C GLY A 329 -38.13 27.20 -19.07
N PRO A 330 -38.95 28.08 -19.68
CA PRO A 330 -40.36 28.25 -19.32
C PRO A 330 -41.22 27.06 -19.76
N VAL A 331 -42.01 26.50 -18.83
CA VAL A 331 -42.93 25.37 -19.05
C VAL A 331 -44.01 25.69 -20.11
N SER A 332 -44.30 26.98 -20.33
CA SER A 332 -45.44 27.44 -21.13
C SER A 332 -45.26 27.45 -22.65
N LYS A 333 -44.05 27.17 -23.18
CA LYS A 333 -43.75 27.23 -24.63
C LYS A 333 -43.20 25.95 -25.26
N GLY A 334 -43.33 24.81 -24.59
CA GLY A 334 -43.05 23.48 -25.17
C GLY A 334 -41.58 23.09 -25.26
N ASP A 335 -40.67 24.06 -25.38
CA ASP A 335 -39.23 23.81 -25.50
C ASP A 335 -38.52 24.00 -24.16
N GLN A 336 -38.18 22.90 -23.50
CA GLN A 336 -37.34 22.91 -22.30
C GLN A 336 -35.95 22.39 -22.63
N LEU A 337 -34.93 23.17 -22.29
CA LEU A 337 -33.52 22.79 -22.42
C LEU A 337 -33.08 22.02 -21.18
N ILE A 338 -31.98 21.28 -21.30
CA ILE A 338 -31.27 20.66 -20.18
C ILE A 338 -30.07 21.54 -19.85
N GLN A 339 -29.98 21.95 -18.59
CA GLN A 339 -28.79 22.61 -18.03
C GLN A 339 -27.90 21.57 -17.37
N CYS A 340 -26.66 21.45 -17.84
CA CYS A 340 -25.60 20.71 -17.19
C CYS A 340 -24.70 21.67 -16.42
N ARG A 341 -24.35 21.31 -15.18
CA ARG A 341 -23.33 21.97 -14.38
C ARG A 341 -22.29 20.96 -13.97
N LEU A 342 -21.03 21.32 -14.20
CA LEU A 342 -19.88 20.52 -13.84
C LEU A 342 -19.14 21.22 -12.71
N GLN A 343 -18.83 20.45 -11.68
CA GLN A 343 -17.95 20.86 -10.59
C GLN A 343 -16.81 19.85 -10.53
N PHE A 344 -15.65 20.24 -11.01
CA PHE A 344 -14.48 19.39 -11.03
C PHE A 344 -13.53 19.80 -9.91
N ARG A 345 -13.36 18.93 -8.91
CA ARG A 345 -12.50 19.19 -7.76
C ARG A 345 -11.28 18.31 -7.84
N THR A 346 -10.10 18.92 -7.79
CA THR A 346 -8.82 18.23 -7.67
C THR A 346 -8.21 18.49 -6.30
N ALA A 347 -7.09 17.81 -6.00
CA ALA A 347 -6.34 18.05 -4.76
C ALA A 347 -5.90 19.53 -4.61
N ASN A 348 -5.66 20.21 -5.73
CA ASN A 348 -5.02 21.52 -5.75
C ASN A 348 -5.95 22.67 -6.20
N THR A 349 -7.07 22.39 -6.87
CA THR A 349 -7.92 23.43 -7.48
C THR A 349 -9.35 22.91 -7.68
N GLN A 350 -10.29 23.85 -7.88
CA GLN A 350 -11.67 23.52 -8.23
C GLN A 350 -12.13 24.32 -9.45
N TYR A 351 -12.66 23.61 -10.44
CA TYR A 351 -13.19 24.17 -11.68
C TYR A 351 -14.70 24.05 -11.72
N TYR A 352 -15.34 25.03 -12.36
CA TYR A 352 -16.79 25.10 -12.50
C TYR A 352 -17.17 25.51 -13.90
N SER A 353 -18.08 24.76 -14.51
CA SER A 353 -18.66 25.14 -15.80
C SER A 353 -20.14 24.79 -15.85
N SER A 354 -20.84 25.41 -16.77
CA SER A 354 -22.22 25.07 -17.09
C SER A 354 -22.50 25.30 -18.56
N ALA A 355 -23.46 24.55 -19.11
CA ALA A 355 -23.99 24.74 -20.44
C ALA A 355 -25.45 24.26 -20.53
N GLU A 356 -26.13 24.69 -21.59
CA GLU A 356 -27.55 24.42 -21.85
C GLU A 356 -27.70 23.89 -23.27
N ALA A 357 -28.44 22.80 -23.45
CA ALA A 357 -28.68 22.19 -24.75
C ALA A 357 -30.00 21.40 -24.78
N TRP A 358 -30.36 20.86 -25.93
CA TRP A 358 -31.59 20.06 -26.10
C TRP A 358 -31.48 18.66 -25.49
N SER A 359 -30.25 18.14 -25.33
CA SER A 359 -29.97 16.84 -24.71
C SER A 359 -28.97 16.95 -23.55
N ALA A 360 -28.99 15.97 -22.65
CA ALA A 360 -28.06 15.91 -21.53
C ALA A 360 -26.61 15.70 -22.01
N GLU A 361 -26.41 14.89 -23.04
CA GLU A 361 -25.10 14.62 -23.65
C GLU A 361 -24.50 15.88 -24.29
N GLU A 362 -25.29 16.61 -25.08
CA GLU A 362 -24.83 17.85 -25.69
C GLU A 362 -24.53 18.94 -24.64
N ALA A 363 -25.39 19.08 -23.63
CA ALA A 363 -25.17 20.02 -22.53
C ALA A 363 -23.93 19.65 -21.72
N TYR A 364 -23.69 18.36 -21.48
CA TYR A 364 -22.49 17.85 -20.81
C TYR A 364 -21.23 18.18 -21.59
N LYS A 365 -21.20 17.86 -22.88
CA LYS A 365 -20.06 18.11 -23.76
C LYS A 365 -19.68 19.60 -23.83
N LEU A 366 -20.68 20.48 -24.02
CA LEU A 366 -20.45 21.93 -24.03
C LEU A 366 -19.94 22.45 -22.68
N ALA A 367 -20.40 21.87 -21.57
CA ALA A 367 -19.89 22.23 -20.25
C ALA A 367 -18.45 21.72 -20.05
N LEU A 368 -18.13 20.51 -20.53
CA LEU A 368 -16.79 19.93 -20.44
C LEU A 368 -15.77 20.73 -21.28
N ASP A 369 -16.14 21.15 -22.51
CA ASP A 369 -15.29 22.02 -23.34
C ASP A 369 -14.96 23.35 -22.66
N ARG A 370 -15.92 23.93 -21.93
CA ARG A 370 -15.69 25.16 -21.14
C ARG A 370 -14.78 24.92 -19.95
N LEU A 371 -14.91 23.76 -19.31
CA LEU A 371 -14.07 23.35 -18.19
C LEU A 371 -12.63 23.11 -18.66
N GLU A 372 -12.47 22.51 -19.83
CA GLU A 372 -11.17 22.27 -20.47
C GLU A 372 -10.40 23.56 -20.72
N ARG A 373 -11.07 24.61 -21.22
CA ARG A 373 -10.44 25.93 -21.39
C ARG A 373 -9.89 26.50 -20.07
N GLN A 374 -10.63 26.35 -18.97
CA GLN A 374 -10.15 26.81 -17.66
C GLN A 374 -8.91 26.04 -17.18
N VAL A 375 -8.85 24.73 -17.46
CA VAL A 375 -7.67 23.91 -17.11
C VAL A 375 -6.46 24.33 -17.94
N VAL A 376 -6.65 24.62 -19.23
CA VAL A 376 -5.58 25.12 -20.12
C VAL A 376 -5.05 26.48 -19.64
N GLU A 377 -5.93 27.44 -19.35
CA GLU A 377 -5.55 28.76 -18.83
C GLU A 377 -4.76 28.64 -17.50
N HIS A 378 -5.18 27.72 -16.62
CA HIS A 378 -4.49 27.47 -15.36
C HIS A 378 -3.10 26.85 -15.57
N LYS A 379 -2.95 25.96 -16.56
CA LYS A 379 -1.66 25.37 -16.94
C LYS A 379 -0.68 26.43 -17.42
N GLU A 380 -1.12 27.32 -18.31
CA GLU A 380 -0.28 28.42 -18.84
C GLU A 380 0.18 29.37 -17.74
N THR A 381 -0.70 29.68 -16.78
CA THR A 381 -0.38 30.54 -15.64
C THR A 381 0.72 29.93 -14.77
N LYS A 382 0.62 28.65 -14.42
CA LYS A 382 1.66 27.95 -13.61
C LYS A 382 3.01 27.88 -14.31
N LEU A 383 3.02 27.61 -15.62
CA LEU A 383 4.24 27.60 -16.43
C LEU A 383 4.94 28.96 -16.43
N SER A 384 4.17 30.05 -16.53
CA SER A 384 4.68 31.42 -16.47
C SER A 384 5.26 31.78 -15.10
N GLU A 385 4.60 31.37 -14.00
CA GLU A 385 5.08 31.57 -12.63
C GLU A 385 6.37 30.80 -12.33
N GLU A 386 6.47 29.54 -12.78
CA GLU A 386 7.69 28.74 -12.63
C GLU A 386 8.85 29.29 -13.46
N GLN A 387 8.59 29.75 -14.69
CA GLN A 387 9.60 30.42 -15.51
C GLN A 387 10.08 31.72 -14.87
N SER A 388 9.16 32.53 -14.33
CA SER A 388 9.50 33.76 -13.62
C SER A 388 10.30 33.50 -12.35
N ARG A 389 9.93 32.47 -11.58
CA ARG A 389 10.64 32.07 -10.37
C ARG A 389 12.03 31.51 -10.68
N ARG A 390 12.18 30.67 -11.71
CA ARG A 390 13.50 30.20 -12.19
C ARG A 390 14.37 31.36 -12.68
N HIS A 391 13.77 32.35 -13.35
CA HIS A 391 14.49 33.54 -13.79
C HIS A 391 15.03 34.37 -12.61
N VAL A 392 14.23 34.54 -11.55
CA VAL A 392 14.67 35.21 -10.32
C VAL A 392 15.71 34.38 -9.55
N GLU A 393 15.54 33.05 -9.45
CA GLU A 393 16.52 32.16 -8.81
C GLU A 393 17.87 32.17 -9.55
N ASN A 394 17.88 32.25 -10.89
CA ASN A 394 19.10 32.37 -11.68
C ASN A 394 19.77 33.75 -11.50
N LEU A 395 18.99 34.83 -11.45
CA LEU A 395 19.49 36.18 -11.11
C LEU A 395 20.13 36.24 -9.71
N LEU A 396 19.57 35.52 -8.74
CA LEU A 396 20.08 35.45 -7.37
C LEU A 396 21.34 34.57 -7.24
N LYS A 397 21.56 33.62 -8.15
CA LYS A 397 22.76 32.76 -8.18
C LYS A 397 23.95 33.38 -8.91
N GLY A 398 23.80 34.56 -9.50
CA GLY A 398 24.92 35.32 -10.06
C GLY A 398 25.55 34.72 -11.32
N GLU A 399 24.82 33.88 -12.05
CA GLU A 399 25.25 33.38 -13.37
C GLU A 399 24.67 34.29 -14.46
N LEU A 400 25.52 35.19 -14.97
CA LEU A 400 25.36 35.85 -16.26
C LEU A 400 26.49 35.41 -17.19
#